data_AF-A0A814U4Q9-F1
#
_entry.id   AF-A0A814U4Q9-F1
#
_cell.length_a   1.000
_cell.length_b   1.000
_cell.length_c   1.000
_cell.angle_alpha   90.00
_cell.angle_beta   90.00
_cell.angle_gamma   90.00
#
_symmetry.space_group_name_H-M   'P 1'
#
loop_
_entity.id
_entity.type
_entity.pdbx_description
1 polymer ?
#
loop_
_entity_poly.entity_id
_entity_poly.type
_entity_poly.pdbx_seq_one_letter_code
_entity_poly.pdbx_strand_id
1 'polypeptide(L)'
;MKLFITIVSLYAIGLHAVPLVKENYVRNPEEMGGHFQGDMVFPDDIPRGAAHRPTWQRWPGGFIPYDMTASISFNHTILITNAMRRMEELTQVNNRPCIRFRPKTDLDSIFITITNGSGCSAHVGYLEDYTLNRTLTLMHAPPYTCMITGIIQHELLHILGFFHEQSRPDRDEYVSIQWANIINGNETFFL
;
A
#
# COMPACT_ATOMS: atom_id res chain seq x y z
N MET A 1 15.75 -68.84 20.82
CA MET A 1 15.03 -67.84 21.64
C MET A 1 15.16 -66.51 20.92
N LYS A 2 14.04 -65.87 20.60
CA LYS A 2 13.88 -64.86 19.54
C LYS A 2 14.44 -63.48 19.92
N LEU A 3 15.02 -62.84 18.91
CA LEU A 3 15.48 -61.46 18.82
C LEU A 3 14.29 -60.50 19.04
N PHE A 4 14.42 -59.48 19.90
CA PHE A 4 13.49 -58.36 19.99
C PHE A 4 14.22 -57.08 19.56
N ILE A 5 13.90 -56.62 18.35
CA ILE A 5 14.23 -55.29 17.85
C ILE A 5 13.10 -54.37 18.30
N THR A 6 13.40 -53.40 19.16
CA THR A 6 12.47 -52.34 19.54
C THR A 6 12.42 -51.32 18.40
N ILE A 7 11.33 -51.34 17.63
CA ILE A 7 10.98 -50.28 16.68
C ILE A 7 10.40 -49.12 17.50
N VAL A 8 11.15 -48.02 17.61
CA VAL A 8 10.60 -46.75 18.08
C VAL A 8 9.81 -46.14 16.92
N SER A 9 8.50 -46.31 16.94
CA SER A 9 7.58 -45.60 16.05
C SER A 9 7.58 -44.12 16.41
N LEU A 10 8.30 -43.31 15.64
CA LEU A 10 8.09 -41.85 15.61
C LEU A 10 6.67 -41.61 15.10
N TYR A 11 5.77 -41.22 16.00
CA TYR A 11 4.51 -40.62 15.63
C TYR A 11 4.81 -39.35 14.84
N ALA A 12 4.48 -39.36 13.56
CA ALA A 12 4.39 -38.14 12.76
C ALA A 12 3.32 -37.26 13.42
N ILE A 13 3.76 -36.22 14.12
CA ILE A 13 2.90 -35.10 14.48
C ILE A 13 2.55 -34.46 13.15
N GLY A 14 1.40 -34.83 12.58
CA GLY A 14 0.83 -34.09 11.49
C GLY A 14 0.71 -32.64 11.93
N LEU A 15 1.45 -31.73 11.29
CA LEU A 15 1.09 -30.32 11.27
C LEU A 15 -0.26 -30.24 10.54
N HIS A 16 -1.34 -30.50 11.26
CA HIS A 16 -2.63 -29.97 10.86
C HIS A 16 -2.53 -28.48 11.15
N ALA A 17 -2.51 -27.68 10.09
CA ALA A 17 -2.76 -26.26 10.19
C ALA A 17 -4.00 -26.09 11.06
N VAL A 18 -3.83 -25.44 12.21
CA VAL A 18 -4.96 -25.09 13.07
C VAL A 18 -5.93 -24.31 12.19
N PRO A 19 -7.20 -24.73 12.08
CA PRO A 19 -8.17 -23.93 11.34
C PRO A 19 -8.20 -22.57 12.03
N LEU A 20 -7.85 -21.50 11.32
CA LEU A 20 -8.09 -20.16 11.80
C LEU A 20 -9.60 -20.03 12.00
N VAL A 21 -10.03 -20.14 13.25
CA VAL A 21 -11.38 -19.77 13.64
C VAL A 21 -11.52 -18.31 13.20
N LYS A 22 -12.53 -18.05 12.37
CA LYS A 22 -12.86 -16.72 11.82
C LYS A 22 -13.46 -15.85 12.93
N GLU A 23 -12.71 -15.63 14.01
CA GLU A 23 -13.09 -14.67 15.05
C GLU A 23 -13.00 -13.26 14.45
N ASN A 24 -14.12 -12.54 14.47
CA ASN A 24 -14.29 -11.12 14.19
C ASN A 24 -13.22 -10.52 13.25
N TYR A 25 -13.35 -10.74 11.94
CA TYR A 25 -12.52 -10.06 10.94
C TYR A 25 -12.74 -8.55 11.07
N VAL A 26 -11.88 -7.88 11.84
CA VAL A 26 -11.76 -6.43 11.82
C VAL A 26 -11.23 -6.11 10.42
N ARG A 27 -12.09 -5.50 9.60
CA ARG A 27 -11.77 -5.26 8.20
C ARG A 27 -10.56 -4.33 8.12
N ASN A 28 -9.54 -4.70 7.34
CA ASN A 28 -8.39 -3.83 7.12
C ASN A 28 -8.84 -2.58 6.37
N PRO A 29 -8.60 -1.36 6.87
CA PRO A 29 -8.86 -0.10 6.16
C PRO A 29 -8.31 -0.05 4.73
N GLU A 30 -7.16 -0.67 4.46
CA GLU A 30 -6.55 -0.75 3.11
C GLU A 30 -7.40 -1.60 2.14
N GLU A 31 -8.35 -2.40 2.63
CA GLU A 31 -9.26 -3.21 1.80
C GLU A 31 -10.68 -2.61 1.72
N MET A 32 -10.93 -1.48 2.38
CA MET A 32 -12.26 -0.89 2.51
C MET A 32 -12.66 0.04 1.36
N GLY A 33 -11.69 0.46 0.53
CA GLY A 33 -11.93 1.41 -0.56
C GLY A 33 -12.56 0.78 -1.81
N GLY A 34 -12.52 -0.55 -1.93
CA GLY A 34 -12.99 -1.26 -3.14
C GLY A 34 -12.10 -1.00 -4.35
N HIS A 35 -10.82 -0.72 -4.13
CA HIS A 35 -9.86 -0.40 -5.18
C HIS A 35 -9.05 -1.64 -5.60
N PHE A 36 -8.24 -1.50 -6.64
CA PHE A 36 -7.40 -2.61 -7.11
C PHE A 36 -6.41 -3.01 -6.00
N GLN A 37 -6.33 -4.31 -5.72
CA GLN A 37 -5.59 -4.86 -4.59
C GLN A 37 -5.87 -4.22 -3.21
N GLY A 38 -7.05 -3.62 -3.06
CA GLY A 38 -7.51 -3.00 -1.83
C GLY A 38 -7.53 -1.47 -1.92
N ASP A 39 -6.39 -0.88 -2.28
CA ASP A 39 -6.03 0.52 -2.01
C ASP A 39 -5.46 1.30 -3.22
N MET A 40 -5.25 0.65 -4.37
CA MET A 40 -4.64 1.30 -5.53
C MET A 40 -5.66 1.81 -6.56
N VAL A 41 -5.55 3.10 -6.89
CA VAL A 41 -6.39 3.78 -7.89
C VAL A 41 -5.56 4.16 -9.11
N PHE A 42 -5.90 3.67 -10.30
CA PHE A 42 -5.21 4.02 -11.54
C PHE A 42 -6.06 3.65 -12.78
N PRO A 43 -5.83 4.30 -13.94
CA PRO A 43 -6.43 3.90 -15.21
C PRO A 43 -6.13 2.44 -15.60
N ASP A 44 -7.12 1.73 -16.16
CA ASP A 44 -7.04 0.29 -16.48
C ASP A 44 -5.92 -0.09 -17.45
N ASP A 45 -5.39 0.86 -18.22
CA ASP A 45 -4.39 0.65 -19.27
C ASP A 45 -2.94 0.69 -18.78
N ILE A 46 -2.70 0.91 -17.49
CA ILE A 46 -1.36 1.04 -16.94
C ILE A 46 -0.72 -0.34 -16.65
N PRO A 47 0.51 -0.63 -17.12
CA PRO A 47 1.20 -1.89 -16.87
C PRO A 47 1.43 -2.16 -15.38
N ARG A 48 1.12 -3.39 -14.95
CA ARG A 48 1.26 -3.88 -13.57
C ARG A 48 2.69 -4.35 -13.24
N GLY A 49 3.07 -4.27 -11.96
CA GLY A 49 4.34 -4.78 -11.39
C GLY A 49 4.76 -3.97 -10.15
N ALA A 50 5.86 -4.29 -9.45
CA ALA A 50 6.24 -3.60 -8.20
C ALA A 50 6.41 -2.08 -8.28
N ALA A 51 6.79 -1.55 -9.44
CA ALA A 51 6.91 -0.11 -9.66
C ALA A 51 6.68 0.24 -11.12
N HIS A 52 6.14 1.43 -11.36
CA HIS A 52 5.99 1.99 -12.71
C HIS A 52 7.34 1.97 -13.44
N ARG A 53 7.38 1.16 -14.49
CA ARG A 53 8.52 1.09 -15.42
C ARG A 53 8.63 2.33 -16.33
N PRO A 54 7.53 2.90 -16.85
CA PRO A 54 7.62 4.07 -17.71
C PRO A 54 7.97 5.33 -16.93
N THR A 55 8.92 6.11 -17.43
CA THR A 55 9.36 7.35 -16.78
C THR A 55 8.31 8.45 -16.79
N TRP A 56 7.38 8.43 -17.74
CA TRP A 56 6.26 9.39 -17.84
C TRP A 56 5.22 9.20 -16.73
N GLN A 57 5.31 8.13 -15.94
CA GLN A 57 4.46 7.89 -14.76
C GLN A 57 5.17 8.25 -13.45
N ARG A 58 6.33 8.91 -13.52
CA ARG A 58 7.06 9.40 -12.36
C ARG A 58 6.87 10.90 -12.22
N TRP A 59 6.79 11.37 -10.98
CA TRP A 59 6.67 12.79 -10.69
C TRP A 59 7.87 13.56 -11.26
N PRO A 60 7.65 14.61 -12.09
CA PRO A 60 8.73 15.38 -12.69
C PRO A 60 9.70 15.93 -11.64
N GLY A 61 10.98 15.54 -11.75
CA GLY A 61 12.03 15.93 -10.81
C GLY A 61 11.84 15.42 -9.37
N GLY A 62 10.92 14.48 -9.15
CA GLY A 62 10.58 13.96 -7.83
C GLY A 62 9.85 14.96 -6.93
N PHE A 63 9.21 15.98 -7.50
CA PHE A 63 8.41 16.96 -6.75
C PHE A 63 6.94 16.57 -6.74
N ILE A 64 6.36 16.46 -5.55
CA ILE A 64 4.94 16.14 -5.33
C ILE A 64 4.29 17.32 -4.60
N PRO A 65 3.62 18.21 -5.33
CA PRO A 65 2.77 19.23 -4.72
C PRO A 65 1.55 18.56 -4.09
N TYR A 66 1.16 19.00 -2.89
CA TYR A 66 -0.03 18.49 -2.20
C TYR A 66 -0.90 19.62 -1.66
N ASP A 67 -2.19 19.32 -1.54
CA ASP A 67 -3.14 20.08 -0.74
C ASP A 67 -3.78 19.17 0.30
N MET A 68 -4.23 19.74 1.42
CA MET A 68 -4.96 19.01 2.44
C MET A 68 -6.35 19.61 2.58
N THR A 69 -7.39 18.78 2.47
CA THR A 69 -8.76 19.25 2.66
C THR A 69 -9.00 19.65 4.12
N ALA A 70 -10.05 20.43 4.37
CA ALA A 70 -10.46 20.83 5.72
C ALA A 70 -10.80 19.64 6.65
N SER A 71 -10.93 18.42 6.10
CA SER A 71 -11.15 17.20 6.88
C SER A 71 -9.90 16.70 7.62
N ILE A 72 -8.71 17.22 7.27
CA ILE A 72 -7.45 16.89 7.92
C ILE A 72 -7.22 17.85 9.09
N SER A 73 -7.23 17.32 10.31
CA SER A 73 -6.95 18.11 11.51
C SER A 73 -5.47 18.50 11.61
N PHE A 74 -5.16 19.54 12.38
CA PHE A 74 -3.77 19.95 12.65
C PHE A 74 -2.89 18.79 13.17
N ASN A 75 -3.42 17.95 14.07
CA ASN A 75 -2.70 16.79 14.57
C ASN A 75 -2.41 15.77 13.45
N HIS A 76 -3.36 15.55 12.55
CA HIS A 76 -3.16 14.68 11.39
C HIS A 76 -2.16 15.26 10.40
N THR A 77 -2.17 16.58 10.17
CA THR A 77 -1.16 17.28 9.37
C THR A 77 0.26 17.02 9.89
N ILE A 78 0.47 17.03 11.21
CA ILE A 78 1.79 16.72 11.80
C ILE A 78 2.23 15.29 11.46
N LEU A 79 1.33 14.31 11.58
CA LEU A 79 1.64 12.91 11.28
C LEU A 79 2.00 12.72 9.80
N ILE A 80 1.20 13.32 8.91
CA ILE A 80 1.41 13.23 7.46
C ILE A 80 2.72 13.90 7.05
N THR A 81 2.98 15.11 7.54
CA THR A 81 4.20 15.85 7.18
C THR A 81 5.46 15.22 7.78
N ASN A 82 5.38 14.57 8.95
CA ASN A 82 6.49 13.79 9.49
C ASN A 82 6.77 12.54 8.64
N ALA A 83 5.73 11.84 8.18
CA ALA A 83 5.88 10.69 7.27
C ALA A 83 6.56 11.11 5.95
N MET A 84 6.11 12.22 5.35
CA MET A 84 6.71 12.82 4.16
C MET A 84 8.18 13.17 4.40
N ARG A 85 8.50 13.92 5.47
CA ARG A 85 9.88 14.30 5.80
C ARG A 85 10.78 13.08 5.96
N ARG A 86 10.27 12.02 6.60
CA ARG A 86 11.03 10.78 6.76
C ARG A 86 11.37 10.13 5.42
N MET A 87 10.46 10.16 4.44
CA MET A 87 10.73 9.68 3.09
C MET A 87 11.77 10.55 2.37
N GLU A 88 11.68 11.88 2.50
CA GLU A 88 12.66 12.81 1.93
C GLU A 88 14.08 12.55 2.50
N GLU A 89 14.20 12.35 3.82
CA GLU A 89 15.46 12.02 4.50
C GLU A 89 16.07 10.68 4.04
N LEU A 90 15.23 9.69 3.71
CA LEU A 90 15.66 8.38 3.25
C LEU A 90 16.07 8.37 1.77
N THR A 91 15.63 9.35 0.99
CA THR A 91 15.79 9.40 -0.47
C THR A 91 16.79 10.49 -0.87
N GLN A 92 18.04 10.34 -0.44
CA GLN A 92 19.09 11.35 -0.69
C GLN A 92 19.96 10.99 -1.89
N VAL A 93 20.20 11.97 -2.77
CA VAL A 93 21.17 11.91 -3.86
C VAL A 93 22.01 13.18 -3.81
N ASN A 94 23.34 13.06 -3.72
CA ASN A 94 24.26 14.19 -3.59
C ASN A 94 23.90 15.15 -2.43
N ASN A 95 23.57 14.59 -1.25
CA ASN A 95 23.16 15.33 -0.05
C ASN A 95 21.91 16.21 -0.25
N ARG A 96 21.03 15.84 -1.17
CA ARG A 96 19.74 16.50 -1.38
C ARG A 96 18.64 15.44 -1.54
N PRO A 97 17.42 15.72 -1.06
CA PRO A 97 16.30 14.82 -1.27
C PRO A 97 15.97 14.73 -2.77
N CYS A 98 15.82 13.51 -3.29
CA CYS A 98 15.40 13.23 -4.66
C CYS A 98 13.88 13.08 -4.79
N ILE A 99 13.18 12.83 -3.68
CA ILE A 99 11.72 12.99 -3.55
C ILE A 99 11.45 14.17 -2.63
N ARG A 100 10.49 15.04 -2.97
CA ARG A 100 10.13 16.22 -2.19
C ARG A 100 8.64 16.47 -2.20
N PHE A 101 8.06 16.62 -1.02
CA PHE A 101 6.67 17.00 -0.82
C PHE A 101 6.61 18.48 -0.46
N ARG A 102 5.68 19.22 -1.06
CA ARG A 102 5.45 20.61 -0.69
C ARG A 102 3.99 21.00 -0.81
N PRO A 103 3.52 21.99 -0.03
CA PRO A 103 2.23 22.61 -0.29
C PRO A 103 2.13 23.06 -1.75
N LYS A 104 0.97 22.85 -2.34
CA LYS A 104 0.67 23.36 -3.68
C LYS A 104 0.65 24.89 -3.70
N THR A 105 0.92 25.42 -4.87
CA THR A 105 0.79 26.83 -5.23
C THR A 105 -0.19 26.94 -6.39
N ASP A 106 -0.57 28.17 -6.77
CA ASP A 106 -1.45 28.39 -7.92
C ASP A 106 -0.81 28.01 -9.27
N LEU A 107 0.51 27.78 -9.30
CA LEU A 107 1.23 27.32 -10.49
C LEU A 107 1.18 25.79 -10.65
N ASP A 108 0.74 25.07 -9.63
CA ASP A 108 0.69 23.60 -9.65
C ASP A 108 -0.62 23.11 -10.25
N SER A 109 -0.58 22.75 -11.53
CA SER A 109 -1.75 22.20 -12.25
C SER A 109 -1.98 20.71 -11.98
N ILE A 110 -0.97 19.99 -11.48
CA ILE A 110 -1.07 18.59 -11.05
C ILE A 110 -0.50 18.49 -9.63
N PHE A 111 -1.34 18.04 -8.70
CA PHE A 111 -1.01 17.87 -7.29
C PHE A 111 -1.88 16.76 -6.70
N ILE A 112 -1.53 16.29 -5.50
CA ILE A 112 -2.35 15.32 -4.74
C ILE A 112 -3.24 16.05 -3.74
N THR A 113 -4.49 15.63 -3.60
CA THR A 113 -5.42 16.09 -2.58
C THR A 113 -5.47 15.06 -1.46
N ILE A 114 -5.03 15.44 -0.27
CA ILE A 114 -5.06 14.58 0.92
C ILE A 114 -6.38 14.80 1.66
N THR A 115 -7.13 13.73 1.87
CA THR A 115 -8.50 13.82 2.39
C THR A 115 -8.87 12.65 3.30
N ASN A 116 -9.88 12.88 4.14
CA ASN A 116 -10.61 11.81 4.81
C ASN A 116 -11.62 11.17 3.84
N GLY A 117 -11.80 9.87 3.92
CA GLY A 117 -12.73 9.10 3.10
C GLY A 117 -12.89 7.66 3.60
N SER A 118 -13.38 6.77 2.74
CA SER A 118 -13.51 5.35 3.05
C SER A 118 -12.19 4.63 2.76
N GLY A 119 -11.64 3.95 3.78
CA GLY A 119 -10.40 3.19 3.66
C GLY A 119 -9.12 4.02 3.57
N CYS A 120 -8.01 3.32 3.35
CA CYS A 120 -6.72 3.90 2.97
C CYS A 120 -6.53 3.62 1.48
N SER A 121 -6.25 4.65 0.69
CA SER A 121 -6.02 4.48 -0.75
C SER A 121 -5.31 5.65 -1.40
N ALA A 122 -4.66 5.38 -2.53
CA ALA A 122 -3.95 6.39 -3.28
C ALA A 122 -3.95 6.13 -4.79
N HIS A 123 -3.82 7.21 -5.54
CA HIS A 123 -3.53 7.09 -6.97
C HIS A 123 -2.12 6.58 -7.20
N VAL A 124 -1.92 5.68 -8.16
CA VAL A 124 -0.59 5.09 -8.40
C VAL A 124 0.20 5.90 -9.42
N GLY A 125 1.23 6.61 -8.95
CA GLY A 125 2.19 7.34 -9.79
C GLY A 125 1.74 8.74 -10.23
N TYR A 126 2.53 9.30 -11.14
CA TYR A 126 2.19 10.53 -11.84
C TYR A 126 1.29 10.22 -13.03
N LEU A 127 0.16 10.91 -13.09
CA LEU A 127 -0.79 10.85 -14.18
C LEU A 127 -0.75 12.22 -14.86
N GLU A 128 -0.84 12.30 -16.18
CA GLU A 128 -0.77 13.59 -16.91
C GLU A 128 -2.14 14.27 -17.07
N ASP A 129 -3.24 13.57 -16.77
CA ASP A 129 -4.60 14.11 -16.92
C ASP A 129 -4.91 15.24 -15.92
N TYR A 130 -4.81 16.49 -16.36
CA TYR A 130 -5.07 17.68 -15.53
C TYR A 130 -6.50 17.76 -14.97
N THR A 131 -7.45 17.00 -15.52
CA THR A 131 -8.85 16.99 -15.05
C THR A 131 -9.07 15.99 -13.90
N LEU A 132 -8.15 15.04 -13.74
CA LEU A 132 -8.23 14.02 -12.70
C LEU A 132 -7.93 14.60 -11.32
N ASN A 133 -8.85 14.41 -10.38
CA ASN A 133 -8.57 14.67 -8.97
C ASN A 133 -7.76 13.51 -8.37
N ARG A 134 -6.44 13.72 -8.20
CA ARG A 134 -5.55 12.71 -7.60
C ARG A 134 -5.68 12.77 -6.09
N THR A 135 -6.17 11.71 -5.48
CA THR A 135 -6.40 11.66 -4.04
C THR A 135 -5.43 10.72 -3.33
N LEU A 136 -5.06 11.12 -2.12
CA LEU A 136 -4.55 10.25 -1.06
C LEU A 136 -5.60 10.27 0.05
N THR A 137 -6.31 9.15 0.21
CA THR A 137 -7.41 8.96 1.15
C THR A 137 -6.86 8.33 2.41
N LEU A 138 -7.04 9.00 3.54
CA LEU A 138 -6.68 8.49 4.86
C LEU A 138 -7.92 8.52 5.75
N MET A 139 -8.64 7.40 5.84
CA MET A 139 -9.74 7.26 6.78
C MET A 139 -9.27 7.50 8.21
N HIS A 140 -9.99 8.33 8.97
CA HIS A 140 -9.78 8.49 10.41
C HIS A 140 -11.11 8.56 11.15
N ALA A 141 -11.80 7.42 11.21
CA ALA A 141 -13.11 7.28 11.83
C ALA A 141 -13.14 6.00 12.71
N PRO A 142 -13.32 6.12 14.04
CA PRO A 142 -13.35 4.96 14.94
C PRO A 142 -14.32 3.85 14.48
N PRO A 143 -13.95 2.56 14.58
CA PRO A 143 -12.73 2.03 15.20
C PRO A 143 -11.49 2.03 14.28
N TYR A 144 -11.58 2.59 13.07
CA TYR A 144 -10.56 2.46 12.04
C TYR A 144 -9.74 3.74 11.85
N THR A 145 -8.48 3.59 11.44
CA THR A 145 -7.62 4.73 11.13
C THR A 145 -6.48 4.36 10.18
N CYS A 146 -6.19 5.26 9.24
CA CYS A 146 -5.01 5.26 8.38
C CYS A 146 -3.93 6.21 8.92
N MET A 147 -4.18 6.89 10.04
CA MET A 147 -3.26 7.87 10.65
C MET A 147 -2.12 7.18 11.42
N ILE A 148 -1.51 6.20 10.78
CA ILE A 148 -0.37 5.42 11.26
C ILE A 148 0.77 5.70 10.29
N THR A 149 1.96 6.06 10.80
CA THR A 149 3.09 6.50 9.95
C THR A 149 3.42 5.51 8.83
N GLY A 150 3.39 4.19 9.10
CA GLY A 150 3.63 3.17 8.08
C GLY A 150 2.58 3.19 6.96
N ILE A 151 1.29 3.28 7.31
CA ILE A 151 0.19 3.35 6.32
C ILE A 151 0.30 4.64 5.50
N ILE A 152 0.58 5.79 6.13
CA ILE A 152 0.77 7.04 5.39
C ILE A 152 1.93 6.91 4.39
N GLN A 153 3.04 6.29 4.79
CA GLN A 153 4.18 6.06 3.90
C GLN A 153 3.86 5.08 2.77
N HIS A 154 3.08 4.04 3.06
CA HIS A 154 2.56 3.08 2.08
C HIS A 154 1.73 3.79 1.00
N GLU A 155 0.75 4.59 1.39
CA GLU A 155 -0.06 5.36 0.42
C GLU A 155 0.77 6.38 -0.36
N LEU A 156 1.78 7.00 0.28
CA LEU A 156 2.72 7.88 -0.42
C LEU A 156 3.62 7.12 -1.41
N LEU A 157 3.96 5.85 -1.16
CA LEU A 157 4.67 5.00 -2.11
C LEU A 157 3.81 4.69 -3.33
N HIS A 158 2.50 4.48 -3.15
CA HIS A 158 1.57 4.40 -4.28
C HIS A 158 1.59 5.69 -5.10
N ILE A 159 1.50 6.87 -4.46
CA ILE A 159 1.65 8.16 -5.17
C ILE A 159 2.96 8.22 -5.97
N LEU A 160 4.06 7.67 -5.46
CA LEU A 160 5.35 7.61 -6.17
C LEU A 160 5.39 6.61 -7.33
N GLY A 161 4.40 5.73 -7.44
CA GLY A 161 4.26 4.75 -8.52
C GLY A 161 4.65 3.33 -8.15
N PHE A 162 4.70 3.00 -6.85
CA PHE A 162 4.90 1.63 -6.39
C PHE A 162 3.56 0.89 -6.33
N PHE A 163 3.60 -0.39 -6.66
CA PHE A 163 2.52 -1.33 -6.37
C PHE A 163 2.98 -2.26 -5.24
N HIS A 164 2.07 -3.13 -4.83
CA HIS A 164 2.39 -4.15 -3.86
C HIS A 164 3.47 -5.13 -4.32
N GLU A 165 4.38 -5.46 -3.40
CA GLU A 165 5.53 -6.32 -3.65
C GLU A 165 5.12 -7.77 -3.97
N GLN A 166 4.04 -8.27 -3.35
CA GLN A 166 3.51 -9.60 -3.69
C GLN A 166 2.92 -9.67 -5.10
N SER A 167 2.84 -8.56 -5.83
CA SER A 167 2.30 -8.50 -7.18
C SER A 167 3.41 -8.44 -8.24
N ARG A 168 4.67 -8.62 -7.81
CA ARG A 168 5.79 -8.72 -8.71
C ARG A 168 5.66 -9.89 -9.68
N PRO A 169 6.15 -9.74 -10.93
CA PRO A 169 6.15 -10.84 -11.90
C PRO A 169 6.94 -12.08 -11.47
N ASP A 170 7.93 -11.92 -10.58
CA ASP A 170 8.80 -12.99 -10.06
C ASP A 170 8.37 -13.48 -8.65
N ARG A 171 7.20 -13.07 -8.14
CA ARG A 171 6.76 -13.41 -6.77
C ARG A 171 6.77 -14.91 -6.47
N ASP A 172 6.44 -15.74 -7.47
CA ASP A 172 6.24 -17.17 -7.29
C ASP A 172 7.57 -17.90 -7.04
N GLU A 173 8.71 -17.22 -7.23
CA GLU A 173 10.04 -17.69 -6.80
C GLU A 173 10.28 -17.51 -5.30
N TYR A 174 9.52 -16.64 -4.62
CA TYR A 174 9.74 -16.22 -3.24
C TYR A 174 8.59 -16.58 -2.29
N VAL A 175 7.35 -16.55 -2.78
CA VAL A 175 6.13 -16.80 -1.98
C VAL A 175 5.16 -17.71 -2.72
N SER A 176 4.30 -18.41 -1.98
CA SER A 176 3.22 -19.22 -2.55
C SER A 176 1.88 -18.75 -2.01
N ILE A 177 0.98 -18.35 -2.90
CA ILE A 177 -0.37 -17.92 -2.54
C ILE A 177 -1.22 -19.15 -2.20
N GLN A 178 -1.69 -19.22 -0.94
CA GLN A 178 -2.60 -20.25 -0.48
C GLN A 178 -4.03 -19.88 -0.88
N TRP A 179 -4.39 -20.09 -2.14
CA TRP A 179 -5.67 -19.63 -2.72
C TRP A 179 -6.91 -20.10 -1.94
N ALA A 180 -6.87 -21.30 -1.34
CA ALA A 180 -7.96 -21.81 -0.52
C ALA A 180 -8.21 -21.02 0.77
N ASN A 181 -7.25 -20.19 1.20
CA ASN A 181 -7.35 -19.35 2.40
C ASN A 181 -7.83 -17.93 2.09
N ILE A 182 -8.01 -17.57 0.81
CA ILE A 182 -8.47 -16.23 0.41
C ILE A 182 -9.99 -16.12 0.63
N ILE A 183 -10.42 -14.97 1.15
CA ILE A 183 -11.85 -14.65 1.26
C ILE A 183 -12.44 -14.55 -0.15
N ASN A 184 -13.50 -15.30 -0.42
CA ASN A 184 -14.19 -15.29 -1.71
C ASN A 184 -14.53 -13.85 -2.15
N GLY A 185 -14.09 -13.49 -3.36
CA GLY A 185 -14.22 -12.14 -3.94
C GLY A 185 -12.96 -11.28 -3.82
N ASN A 186 -11.97 -11.68 -3.01
CA ASN A 186 -10.70 -10.95 -2.83
C ASN A 186 -9.53 -11.58 -3.62
N GLU A 187 -9.79 -12.52 -4.53
CA GLU A 187 -8.75 -13.19 -5.32
C GLU A 187 -7.93 -12.20 -6.15
N THR A 188 -8.56 -11.13 -6.62
CA THR A 188 -7.93 -10.06 -7.38
C THR A 188 -6.87 -9.28 -6.60
N PHE A 189 -6.85 -9.38 -5.27
CA PHE A 189 -5.84 -8.72 -4.43
C PHE A 189 -4.46 -9.38 -4.51
N PHE A 190 -4.42 -10.60 -5.04
CA PHE A 190 -3.21 -11.41 -5.18
C PHE A 190 -2.82 -11.65 -6.64
N LEU A 191 -3.47 -10.96 -7.59
CA LEU A 191 -3.19 -11.05 -9.02
C LEU A 191 -1.98 -10.20 -9.41
#